data_AF-A0A8X8YMU9-F1
#
_entry.id   AF-A0A8X8YMU9-F1
#
_cell.length_a   1.000
_cell.length_b   1.000
_cell.length_c   1.000
_cell.angle_alpha   90.00
_cell.angle_beta   90.00
_cell.angle_gamma   90.00
#
_symmetry.space_group_name_H-M   'P 1'
#
loop_
_entity.id
_entity.type
_entity.pdbx_description
1 polymer ?
#
loop_
_entity_poly.entity_id
_entity_poly.type
_entity_poly.pdbx_seq_one_letter_code
_entity_poly.pdbx_strand_id
1 'polypeptide(L)'
;MANRSRQPCQPRINNSSSSYLSHSDSTHSKIPKPSNRIYSTKTSSSSSKTGEFSRRIENSYYDDGDQDPPNLIGTCPFMCPLEERQRRERLRDLAVFERLHGNPAKTSPALAVKKFCRTISSKDMKASDVRPVPVLEDTLNYLLDLLHSSGHPFDVVHDFIFDRTRSIRQDLSMQNIVSDQVIHMYERMVKFHIISYHHLHRSSQTPNTASMSHLNLEQLMKALTTLFSLYEVNRASHSASQNEAEYFSLYLLLHLSPDNQVEPLSLWFRRIPSSVMESKAMSFARRILRLFLNSLSSACRYYRLGNYKRFISTTEEEASYLQYCIVEPYISEVRKLALSCISYGGYKLQPYPVEHLSKILLMKESDVEALSIDCDLETSDVGTGKGLVSSKQAVINKTSKEYKYYELDSSRIERFVFTANISENTYIKLNAMQQLLENVKL
;
A
#
# COMPACT_ATOMS: atom_id res chain seq x y z
N MET A 1 -45.22 52.68 26.95
CA MET A 1 -45.10 54.00 27.61
C MET A 1 -43.96 53.95 28.62
N ALA A 2 -43.28 55.06 28.87
CA ALA A 2 -41.95 55.08 29.52
C ALA A 2 -41.95 55.53 30.99
N ASN A 3 -40.93 55.09 31.75
CA ASN A 3 -40.15 55.78 32.82
C ASN A 3 -39.38 54.73 33.65
N ARG A 4 -38.15 54.88 34.19
CA ARG A 4 -37.15 55.97 34.43
C ARG A 4 -35.73 55.31 34.50
N SER A 5 -34.56 55.96 34.47
CA SER A 5 -34.09 57.28 33.99
C SER A 5 -32.56 57.44 34.22
N ARG A 6 -31.94 58.47 33.61
CA ARG A 6 -30.63 59.13 33.93
C ARG A 6 -29.30 58.54 33.41
N GLN A 7 -28.72 59.28 32.45
CA GLN A 7 -27.29 59.53 32.15
C GLN A 7 -26.80 60.81 32.92
N PRO A 8 -25.61 61.47 32.71
CA PRO A 8 -24.45 61.25 31.81
C PRO A 8 -23.07 61.23 32.59
N CYS A 9 -21.83 61.46 32.09
CA CYS A 9 -21.26 61.87 30.78
C CYS A 9 -19.76 61.42 30.61
N GLN A 10 -19.03 61.98 29.61
CA GLN A 10 -17.56 62.04 29.50
C GLN A 10 -17.09 63.53 29.36
N PRO A 11 -15.77 63.89 29.33
CA PRO A 11 -14.99 63.88 28.06
C PRO A 11 -13.43 63.79 28.10
N ARG A 12 -12.84 63.43 26.94
CA ARG A 12 -11.57 63.88 26.28
C ARG A 12 -10.16 63.83 26.94
N ILE A 13 -9.28 63.05 26.28
CA ILE A 13 -7.98 63.43 25.62
C ILE A 13 -7.10 64.53 26.26
N ASN A 14 -5.87 64.18 26.72
CA ASN A 14 -4.60 64.61 26.10
C ASN A 14 -3.31 63.99 26.70
N ASN A 15 -2.18 64.13 25.98
CA ASN A 15 -0.83 63.67 26.33
C ASN A 15 -0.25 64.33 27.61
N SER A 16 0.65 63.64 28.35
CA SER A 16 2.10 64.00 28.39
C SER A 16 2.95 63.27 29.47
N SER A 17 4.13 62.81 29.01
CA SER A 17 5.45 62.78 29.72
C SER A 17 5.71 62.01 31.03
N SER A 18 6.98 61.52 31.08
CA SER A 18 7.79 61.21 32.27
C SER A 18 7.57 59.86 32.98
N SER A 19 8.60 59.15 33.47
CA SER A 19 9.97 58.88 33.00
C SER A 19 10.57 57.80 33.91
N TYR A 20 11.26 56.79 33.37
CA TYR A 20 12.29 56.05 34.12
C TYR A 20 13.36 55.51 33.18
N LEU A 21 14.62 55.85 33.49
CA LEU A 21 15.84 55.46 32.78
C LEU A 21 16.55 54.33 33.53
N SER A 22 17.03 53.33 32.79
CA SER A 22 18.33 52.65 32.99
C SER A 22 18.51 51.65 31.83
N HIS A 23 19.25 52.02 30.80
CA HIS A 23 20.69 51.73 30.63
C HIS A 23 21.02 50.24 30.40
N SER A 24 21.32 49.92 29.14
CA SER A 24 22.31 48.91 28.75
C SER A 24 22.94 49.34 27.42
N ASP A 25 24.26 49.26 27.32
CA ASP A 25 25.03 50.02 26.33
C ASP A 25 25.03 49.46 24.90
N SER A 26 25.32 50.38 23.99
CA SER A 26 25.47 50.16 22.56
C SER A 26 26.89 49.73 22.16
N THR A 27 27.02 48.96 21.09
CA THR A 27 28.15 49.11 20.15
C THR A 27 27.66 49.04 18.71
N HIS A 28 28.14 49.97 17.88
CA HIS A 28 27.85 50.06 16.44
C HIS A 28 28.73 49.12 15.62
N SER A 29 28.25 48.62 14.47
CA SER A 29 28.74 49.10 13.16
C SER A 29 28.11 48.41 11.91
N LYS A 30 27.54 49.28 11.06
CA LYS A 30 27.74 49.44 9.61
C LYS A 30 27.74 48.21 8.67
N ILE A 31 26.67 48.14 7.88
CA ILE A 31 26.53 47.39 6.62
C ILE A 31 27.34 48.06 5.48
N PRO A 32 27.97 47.29 4.59
CA PRO A 32 28.23 47.71 3.20
C PRO A 32 27.57 46.77 2.16
N LYS A 33 26.96 47.35 1.12
CA LYS A 33 26.61 46.65 -0.13
C LYS A 33 27.83 46.55 -1.04
N PRO A 34 27.96 45.45 -1.80
CA PRO A 34 28.23 45.53 -3.25
C PRO A 34 27.42 44.45 -4.02
N SER A 35 27.46 44.31 -5.34
CA SER A 35 27.51 45.24 -6.47
C SER A 35 27.15 44.42 -7.74
N ASN A 36 26.64 45.03 -8.81
CA ASN A 36 26.28 44.27 -10.02
C ASN A 36 27.52 43.76 -10.77
N ARG A 37 27.53 42.47 -11.14
CA ARG A 37 28.39 41.97 -12.23
C ARG A 37 27.60 41.03 -13.14
N ILE A 38 27.43 41.46 -14.38
CA ILE A 38 26.83 40.69 -15.46
C ILE A 38 27.87 39.66 -15.94
N TYR A 39 27.46 38.40 -16.06
CA TYR A 39 28.14 37.41 -16.90
C TYR A 39 27.10 36.62 -17.69
N SER A 40 27.28 36.59 -19.01
CA SER A 40 26.38 35.93 -19.95
C SER A 40 26.36 34.41 -19.74
N THR A 41 25.18 33.83 -19.60
CA THR A 41 25.00 32.37 -19.61
C THR A 41 24.49 31.93 -20.99
N LYS A 42 25.24 31.04 -21.63
CA LYS A 42 24.83 30.37 -22.87
C LYS A 42 23.69 29.39 -22.57
N THR A 43 22.73 29.32 -23.48
CA THR A 43 21.71 28.27 -23.51
C THR A 43 22.36 26.88 -23.64
N SER A 44 22.00 25.96 -22.75
CA SER A 44 22.25 24.52 -22.89
C SER A 44 21.14 23.74 -22.17
N SER A 45 20.79 22.57 -22.72
CA SER A 45 19.53 21.87 -22.51
C SER A 45 19.38 21.22 -21.12
N SER A 46 18.24 21.46 -20.48
CA SER A 46 17.90 20.86 -19.18
C SER A 46 17.19 19.52 -19.33
N SER A 47 17.95 18.44 -19.51
CA SER A 47 17.42 17.07 -19.61
C SER A 47 18.37 16.05 -18.98
N SER A 48 18.49 16.03 -17.64
CA SER A 48 19.14 14.97 -16.82
C SER A 48 19.01 15.23 -15.31
N LYS A 49 17.80 15.24 -14.73
CA LYS A 49 17.61 15.37 -13.25
C LYS A 49 16.48 14.55 -12.62
N THR A 50 15.66 13.81 -13.39
CA THR A 50 14.63 12.92 -12.82
C THR A 50 15.15 11.49 -12.63
N GLY A 51 15.89 10.96 -13.60
CA GLY A 51 16.45 9.59 -13.56
C GLY A 51 17.48 9.31 -12.45
N GLU A 52 18.08 10.34 -11.83
CA GLU A 52 18.95 10.14 -10.66
C GLU A 52 18.20 9.65 -9.41
N PHE A 53 16.91 9.97 -9.28
CA PHE A 53 16.14 9.70 -8.06
C PHE A 53 15.88 8.20 -7.88
N SER A 54 15.41 7.51 -8.94
CA SER A 54 15.19 6.06 -8.89
C SER A 54 16.49 5.27 -8.87
N ARG A 55 17.56 5.74 -9.54
CA ARG A 55 18.91 5.13 -9.40
C ARG A 55 19.29 5.07 -7.92
N ARG A 56 19.15 6.16 -7.15
CA ARG A 56 19.54 6.17 -5.73
C ARG A 56 18.71 5.29 -4.79
N ILE A 57 17.46 4.97 -5.12
CA ILE A 57 16.57 4.20 -4.22
C ILE A 57 16.87 2.69 -4.25
N GLU A 58 17.34 2.14 -5.38
CA GLU A 58 17.90 0.77 -5.41
C GLU A 58 19.44 0.75 -5.30
N ASN A 59 20.16 1.77 -5.78
CA ASN A 59 21.63 1.81 -5.73
C ASN A 59 22.22 2.37 -4.42
N SER A 60 21.46 2.54 -3.34
CA SER A 60 22.03 2.85 -2.01
C SER A 60 22.86 1.70 -1.42
N TYR A 61 23.08 0.62 -2.19
CA TYR A 61 23.89 -0.56 -1.87
C TYR A 61 25.20 -0.64 -2.69
N TYR A 62 25.46 0.31 -3.59
CA TYR A 62 26.68 0.32 -4.40
C TYR A 62 27.56 1.51 -4.01
N ASP A 63 28.75 1.19 -3.50
CA ASP A 63 29.81 2.15 -3.21
C ASP A 63 30.84 2.15 -4.36
N ASP A 64 31.23 3.36 -4.75
CA ASP A 64 32.29 3.77 -5.67
C ASP A 64 32.30 3.29 -7.15
N GLY A 65 32.73 4.19 -8.06
CA GLY A 65 33.04 3.90 -9.46
C GLY A 65 32.30 4.76 -10.51
N ASP A 66 32.95 5.82 -11.00
CA ASP A 66 32.48 6.69 -12.10
C ASP A 66 32.71 6.07 -13.50
N GLN A 67 32.09 4.91 -13.74
CA GLN A 67 32.04 4.22 -15.04
C GLN A 67 30.66 3.59 -15.19
N ASP A 68 29.95 3.85 -16.30
CA ASP A 68 28.75 3.07 -16.65
C ASP A 68 29.16 1.59 -16.77
N PRO A 69 28.65 0.68 -15.91
CA PRO A 69 29.10 -0.70 -15.93
C PRO A 69 28.64 -1.37 -17.24
N PRO A 70 29.48 -2.24 -17.85
CA PRO A 70 29.05 -2.99 -19.02
C PRO A 70 27.78 -3.79 -18.68
N ASN A 71 26.79 -3.78 -19.58
CA ASN A 71 25.52 -4.48 -19.38
C ASN A 71 25.76 -5.94 -19.02
N LEU A 72 25.64 -6.27 -17.73
CA LEU A 72 25.77 -7.62 -17.22
C LEU A 72 24.56 -8.40 -17.72
N ILE A 73 24.77 -9.35 -18.63
CA ILE A 73 23.70 -10.24 -19.12
C ILE A 73 23.80 -11.54 -18.33
N GLY A 74 22.70 -11.93 -17.67
CA GLY A 74 22.63 -13.19 -16.94
C GLY A 74 22.70 -14.40 -17.87
N THR A 75 23.40 -15.45 -17.45
CA THR A 75 23.56 -16.71 -18.21
C THR A 75 23.16 -17.95 -17.41
N CYS A 76 22.62 -17.79 -16.19
CA CYS A 76 22.12 -18.91 -15.40
C CYS A 76 20.86 -19.54 -16.05
N PRO A 77 20.89 -20.80 -16.52
CA PRO A 77 19.75 -21.40 -17.22
C PRO A 77 18.71 -22.03 -16.27
N PHE A 78 18.81 -21.78 -14.96
CA PHE A 78 17.97 -22.40 -13.93
C PHE A 78 17.42 -21.36 -12.96
N MET A 79 16.33 -21.69 -12.25
CA MET A 79 15.75 -20.83 -11.21
C MET A 79 16.70 -20.51 -10.05
N CYS A 80 17.77 -21.29 -9.86
CA CYS A 80 18.86 -21.08 -8.89
C CYS A 80 20.23 -21.47 -9.50
N PRO A 81 21.28 -20.61 -9.40
CA PRO A 81 22.64 -20.92 -9.82
C PRO A 81 23.21 -22.20 -9.17
N LEU A 82 24.05 -22.92 -9.91
CA LEU A 82 24.63 -24.19 -9.46
C LEU A 82 25.47 -24.04 -8.18
N GLU A 83 26.34 -23.02 -8.12
CA GLU A 83 27.20 -22.76 -6.96
C GLU A 83 26.36 -22.43 -5.71
N GLU A 84 25.29 -21.61 -5.86
CA GLU A 84 24.36 -21.32 -4.77
C GLU A 84 23.63 -22.59 -4.30
N ARG A 85 23.07 -23.37 -5.25
CA ARG A 85 22.31 -24.58 -4.94
C ARG A 85 23.15 -25.57 -4.13
N GLN A 86 24.36 -25.88 -4.59
CA GLN A 86 25.28 -26.76 -3.87
C GLN A 86 25.72 -26.20 -2.52
N ARG A 87 25.93 -24.87 -2.41
CA ARG A 87 26.24 -24.21 -1.13
C ARG A 87 25.10 -24.37 -0.13
N ARG A 88 23.85 -24.20 -0.59
CA ARG A 88 22.65 -24.30 0.26
C ARG A 88 22.34 -25.74 0.67
N GLU A 89 22.62 -26.74 -0.17
CA GLU A 89 22.60 -28.16 0.23
C GLU A 89 23.62 -28.46 1.34
N ARG A 90 24.88 -28.04 1.17
CA ARG A 90 25.94 -28.24 2.19
C ARG A 90 25.61 -27.57 3.52
N LEU A 91 25.04 -26.37 3.48
CA LEU A 91 24.65 -25.60 4.68
C LEU A 91 23.26 -25.96 5.23
N ARG A 92 22.50 -26.83 4.56
CA ARG A 92 21.09 -27.17 4.88
C ARG A 92 20.14 -25.95 4.90
N ASP A 93 20.44 -24.93 4.11
CA ASP A 93 19.67 -23.68 3.95
C ASP A 93 18.64 -23.81 2.81
N LEU A 94 17.82 -24.86 2.85
CA LEU A 94 16.73 -25.12 1.89
C LEU A 94 15.37 -24.83 2.53
N ALA A 95 14.57 -23.96 1.93
CA ALA A 95 13.19 -23.72 2.31
C ALA A 95 12.32 -24.94 1.99
N VAL A 96 11.12 -25.02 2.58
CA VAL A 96 10.26 -26.22 2.50
C VAL A 96 9.99 -26.64 1.05
N PHE A 97 9.65 -25.69 0.18
CA PHE A 97 9.36 -25.91 -1.25
C PHE A 97 10.57 -26.33 -2.10
N GLU A 98 11.80 -26.18 -1.58
CA GLU A 98 13.03 -26.52 -2.31
C GLU A 98 13.53 -27.93 -1.96
N ARG A 99 12.90 -28.65 -1.02
CA ARG A 99 13.41 -29.91 -0.48
C ARG A 99 12.93 -31.13 -1.26
N LEU A 100 13.88 -31.86 -1.84
CA LEU A 100 13.58 -33.12 -2.53
C LEU A 100 13.11 -34.17 -1.52
N HIS A 101 11.86 -34.63 -1.67
CA HIS A 101 11.17 -35.51 -0.71
C HIS A 101 11.22 -35.01 0.75
N GLY A 102 11.17 -33.68 0.96
CA GLY A 102 11.22 -33.07 2.28
C GLY A 102 12.61 -33.06 2.95
N ASN A 103 13.64 -33.62 2.31
CA ASN A 103 15.00 -33.68 2.86
C ASN A 103 15.67 -32.28 2.91
N PRO A 104 16.05 -31.76 4.09
CA PRO A 104 16.64 -30.42 4.22
C PRO A 104 18.07 -30.28 3.66
N ALA A 105 18.70 -31.38 3.21
CA ALA A 105 20.04 -31.41 2.64
C ALA A 105 20.09 -31.79 1.16
N LYS A 106 18.93 -31.94 0.48
CA LYS A 106 18.85 -32.29 -0.95
C LYS A 106 17.80 -31.46 -1.67
N THR A 107 18.14 -30.96 -2.86
CA THR A 107 17.22 -30.26 -3.75
C THR A 107 17.36 -30.77 -5.19
N SER A 108 16.68 -30.14 -6.14
CA SER A 108 16.82 -30.39 -7.57
C SER A 108 16.85 -29.06 -8.34
N PRO A 109 17.34 -29.03 -9.60
CA PRO A 109 17.30 -27.83 -10.44
C PRO A 109 15.89 -27.27 -10.67
N ALA A 110 14.86 -28.13 -10.57
CA ALA A 110 13.45 -27.79 -10.77
C ALA A 110 12.75 -27.28 -9.50
N LEU A 111 13.38 -27.41 -8.32
CA LEU A 111 12.80 -26.96 -7.03
C LEU A 111 13.55 -25.76 -6.44
N ALA A 112 14.88 -25.70 -6.61
CA ALA A 112 15.71 -24.65 -6.03
C ALA A 112 15.48 -23.30 -6.72
N VAL A 113 15.14 -22.26 -5.95
CA VAL A 113 15.01 -20.88 -6.45
C VAL A 113 16.03 -19.98 -5.76
N LYS A 114 16.71 -19.12 -6.53
CA LYS A 114 17.75 -18.20 -6.05
C LYS A 114 17.23 -17.36 -4.86
N LYS A 115 17.92 -17.44 -3.72
CA LYS A 115 17.58 -16.67 -2.51
C LYS A 115 17.88 -15.18 -2.74
N PHE A 116 17.23 -14.27 -2.02
CA PHE A 116 17.64 -12.86 -2.06
C PHE A 116 18.95 -12.65 -1.29
N CYS A 117 19.91 -11.91 -1.87
CA CYS A 117 21.18 -11.61 -1.21
C CYS A 117 21.21 -10.14 -0.73
N ARG A 118 21.36 -9.92 0.59
CA ARG A 118 21.38 -8.56 1.17
C ARG A 118 22.62 -7.75 0.76
N THR A 119 23.74 -8.41 0.50
CA THR A 119 25.05 -7.81 0.25
C THR A 119 25.64 -8.46 -0.99
N ILE A 120 25.81 -7.67 -2.05
CA ILE A 120 26.39 -8.12 -3.30
C ILE A 120 27.74 -7.41 -3.49
N SER A 121 28.80 -8.19 -3.70
CA SER A 121 30.09 -7.67 -4.15
C SER A 121 30.09 -7.67 -5.68
N SER A 122 29.98 -6.50 -6.29
CA SER A 122 30.01 -6.36 -7.76
C SER A 122 31.32 -6.86 -8.39
N LYS A 123 32.39 -7.01 -7.60
CA LYS A 123 33.69 -7.54 -8.04
C LYS A 123 33.72 -9.07 -8.19
N ASP A 124 32.81 -9.78 -7.52
CA ASP A 124 32.78 -11.25 -7.49
C ASP A 124 31.63 -11.86 -8.31
N MET A 125 30.74 -11.02 -8.85
CA MET A 125 29.57 -11.48 -9.61
C MET A 125 29.93 -11.97 -11.01
N LYS A 126 29.64 -13.24 -11.29
CA LYS A 126 29.74 -13.81 -12.63
C LYS A 126 28.39 -13.71 -13.35
N ALA A 127 28.42 -13.68 -14.68
CA ALA A 127 27.21 -13.81 -15.49
C ALA A 127 26.43 -15.10 -15.18
N SER A 128 27.10 -16.19 -14.75
CA SER A 128 26.48 -17.46 -14.34
C SER A 128 25.64 -17.38 -13.06
N ASP A 129 25.79 -16.30 -12.29
CA ASP A 129 25.11 -16.12 -11.01
C ASP A 129 23.80 -15.33 -11.17
N VAL A 130 23.57 -14.73 -12.34
CA VAL A 130 22.39 -13.94 -12.70
C VAL A 130 21.56 -14.70 -13.72
N ARG A 131 20.24 -14.71 -13.54
CA ARG A 131 19.28 -15.35 -14.47
C ARG A 131 18.89 -14.37 -15.58
N PRO A 132 18.87 -14.78 -16.86
CA PRO A 132 18.33 -13.96 -17.94
C PRO A 132 16.81 -13.83 -17.82
N VAL A 133 16.24 -12.81 -18.47
CA VAL A 133 14.80 -12.46 -18.38
C VAL A 133 13.84 -13.65 -18.60
N PRO A 134 14.01 -14.54 -19.61
CA PRO A 134 13.10 -15.68 -19.77
C PRO A 134 13.09 -16.62 -18.56
N VAL A 135 14.26 -16.93 -18.00
CA VAL A 135 14.39 -17.77 -16.79
C VAL A 135 13.79 -17.06 -15.56
N LEU A 136 13.89 -15.74 -15.49
CA LEU A 136 13.26 -14.95 -14.41
C LEU A 136 11.74 -14.94 -14.53
N GLU A 137 11.18 -14.89 -15.75
CA GLU A 137 9.74 -15.00 -15.97
C GLU A 137 9.21 -16.40 -15.66
N ASP A 138 9.89 -17.46 -16.11
CA ASP A 138 9.57 -18.84 -15.75
C ASP A 138 9.66 -19.07 -14.23
N THR A 139 10.65 -18.47 -13.57
CA THR A 139 10.74 -18.49 -12.11
C THR A 139 9.54 -17.78 -11.47
N LEU A 140 9.12 -16.63 -12.01
CA LEU A 140 7.97 -15.89 -11.50
C LEU A 140 6.65 -16.65 -11.70
N ASN A 141 6.50 -17.36 -12.83
CA ASN A 141 5.38 -18.28 -13.08
C ASN A 141 5.33 -19.34 -11.98
N TYR A 142 6.41 -20.12 -11.83
CA TYR A 142 6.53 -21.16 -10.79
C TYR A 142 6.23 -20.65 -9.38
N LEU A 143 6.75 -19.48 -9.00
CA LEU A 143 6.51 -18.89 -7.69
C LEU A 143 5.04 -18.51 -7.47
N LEU A 144 4.37 -17.95 -8.47
CA LEU A 144 2.97 -17.54 -8.34
C LEU A 144 2.04 -18.75 -8.34
N ASP A 145 2.36 -19.82 -9.08
CA ASP A 145 1.59 -21.07 -9.05
C ASP A 145 1.59 -21.73 -7.66
N LEU A 146 2.64 -21.54 -6.85
CA LEU A 146 2.70 -22.03 -5.47
C LEU A 146 1.64 -21.39 -4.54
N LEU A 147 1.13 -20.19 -4.85
CA LEU A 147 0.02 -19.59 -4.09
C LEU A 147 -1.28 -20.38 -4.23
N HIS A 148 -1.49 -20.99 -5.40
CA HIS A 148 -2.73 -21.69 -5.75
C HIS A 148 -2.65 -23.20 -5.48
N SER A 149 -1.45 -23.78 -5.55
CA SER A 149 -1.24 -25.23 -5.56
C SER A 149 -0.65 -25.82 -4.28
N SER A 150 -0.25 -25.00 -3.29
CA SER A 150 0.40 -25.49 -2.08
C SER A 150 -0.58 -25.86 -0.97
N GLY A 151 -0.38 -27.03 -0.35
CA GLY A 151 -1.07 -27.45 0.87
C GLY A 151 -0.45 -26.86 2.15
N HIS A 152 0.26 -25.74 2.06
CA HIS A 152 0.99 -25.12 3.18
C HIS A 152 0.25 -23.89 3.72
N PRO A 153 0.42 -23.53 5.01
CA PRO A 153 -0.13 -22.29 5.56
C PRO A 153 0.36 -21.06 4.78
N PHE A 154 -0.52 -20.09 4.56
CA PHE A 154 -0.25 -18.91 3.75
C PHE A 154 1.08 -18.22 4.12
N ASP A 155 1.36 -18.04 5.41
CA ASP A 155 2.59 -17.39 5.90
C ASP A 155 3.87 -18.06 5.38
N VAL A 156 3.89 -19.39 5.28
CA VAL A 156 5.04 -20.16 4.78
C VAL A 156 5.24 -19.95 3.28
N VAL A 157 4.13 -19.90 2.54
CA VAL A 157 4.11 -19.66 1.09
C VAL A 157 4.52 -18.22 0.78
N HIS A 158 3.95 -17.26 1.52
CA HIS A 158 4.28 -15.85 1.49
C HIS A 158 5.77 -15.63 1.69
N ASP A 159 6.36 -16.11 2.79
CA ASP A 159 7.76 -15.82 3.12
C ASP A 159 8.73 -16.37 2.08
N PHE A 160 8.41 -17.52 1.49
CA PHE A 160 9.17 -18.07 0.38
C PHE A 160 9.11 -17.16 -0.86
N ILE A 161 7.90 -16.84 -1.34
CA ILE A 161 7.71 -16.03 -2.55
C ILE A 161 8.24 -14.61 -2.34
N PHE A 162 7.99 -14.00 -1.19
CA PHE A 162 8.49 -12.69 -0.77
C PHE A 162 10.03 -12.60 -0.85
N ASP A 163 10.77 -13.62 -0.42
CA ASP A 163 12.23 -13.64 -0.59
C ASP A 163 12.64 -13.85 -2.06
N ARG A 164 11.95 -14.75 -2.80
CA ARG A 164 12.33 -15.08 -4.17
C ARG A 164 11.97 -14.00 -5.19
N THR A 165 10.87 -13.25 -5.03
CA THR A 165 10.54 -12.09 -5.89
C THR A 165 11.52 -10.95 -5.70
N ARG A 166 12.04 -10.74 -4.48
CA ARG A 166 13.16 -9.80 -4.23
C ARG A 166 14.43 -10.23 -4.97
N SER A 167 14.73 -11.54 -5.00
CA SER A 167 15.85 -12.07 -5.80
C SER A 167 15.64 -11.87 -7.31
N ILE A 168 14.40 -12.05 -7.81
CA ILE A 168 14.05 -11.77 -9.22
C ILE A 168 14.27 -10.29 -9.55
N ARG A 169 13.72 -9.38 -8.72
CA ARG A 169 13.94 -7.93 -8.89
C ARG A 169 15.42 -7.57 -8.88
N GLN A 170 16.18 -8.15 -7.95
CA GLN A 170 17.61 -7.92 -7.81
C GLN A 170 18.37 -8.33 -9.08
N ASP A 171 18.05 -9.48 -9.70
CA ASP A 171 18.60 -9.90 -10.99
C ASP A 171 18.15 -9.00 -12.16
N LEU A 172 16.91 -8.49 -12.14
CA LEU A 172 16.43 -7.54 -13.16
C LEU A 172 17.20 -6.21 -13.09
N SER A 173 17.35 -5.64 -11.89
CA SER A 173 18.04 -4.37 -11.69
C SER A 173 19.55 -4.45 -12.01
N MET A 174 20.21 -5.58 -11.73
CA MET A 174 21.60 -5.82 -12.17
C MET A 174 21.78 -5.76 -13.69
N GLN A 175 20.80 -6.28 -14.45
CA GLN A 175 20.89 -6.36 -15.91
C GLN A 175 20.49 -5.05 -16.60
N ASN A 176 19.90 -4.10 -15.86
CA ASN A 176 19.42 -2.79 -16.36
C ASN A 176 18.48 -2.89 -17.59
N ILE A 177 17.70 -3.97 -17.70
CA ILE A 177 16.82 -4.23 -18.85
C ILE A 177 15.48 -3.50 -18.66
N VAL A 178 15.08 -2.73 -19.67
CA VAL A 178 13.73 -2.13 -19.77
C VAL A 178 13.02 -2.74 -20.97
N SER A 179 11.88 -3.40 -20.73
CA SER A 179 10.99 -3.95 -21.76
C SER A 179 9.58 -4.14 -21.19
N ASP A 180 8.59 -4.29 -22.07
CA ASP A 180 7.21 -4.58 -21.66
C ASP A 180 7.09 -5.90 -20.87
N GLN A 181 7.95 -6.89 -21.17
CA GLN A 181 8.05 -8.15 -20.41
C GLN A 181 8.49 -7.89 -18.96
N VAL A 182 9.54 -7.09 -18.76
CA VAL A 182 10.03 -6.72 -17.41
C VAL A 182 8.99 -5.90 -16.65
N ILE A 183 8.30 -4.97 -17.33
CA ILE A 183 7.16 -4.23 -16.77
C ILE A 183 6.07 -5.20 -16.29
N HIS A 184 5.66 -6.15 -17.14
CA HIS A 184 4.62 -7.12 -16.79
C HIS A 184 5.02 -8.01 -15.60
N MET A 185 6.30 -8.39 -15.49
CA MET A 185 6.82 -9.10 -14.32
C MET A 185 6.71 -8.25 -13.04
N TYR A 186 7.06 -6.96 -13.11
CA TYR A 186 6.91 -6.03 -11.98
C TYR A 186 5.43 -5.84 -11.58
N GLU A 187 4.52 -5.69 -12.55
CA GLU A 187 3.07 -5.65 -12.35
C GLU A 187 2.58 -6.90 -11.58
N ARG A 188 3.01 -8.10 -12.00
CA ARG A 188 2.67 -9.37 -11.33
C ARG A 188 3.23 -9.48 -9.90
N MET A 189 4.46 -9.03 -9.67
CA MET A 189 5.06 -9.00 -8.32
C MET A 189 4.34 -8.00 -7.40
N VAL A 190 3.98 -6.82 -7.90
CA VAL A 190 3.16 -5.83 -7.17
C VAL A 190 1.78 -6.40 -6.83
N LYS A 191 1.13 -7.10 -7.77
CA LYS A 191 -0.14 -7.79 -7.55
C LYS A 191 -0.05 -8.83 -6.43
N PHE A 192 1.00 -9.67 -6.42
CA PHE A 192 1.27 -10.61 -5.32
C PHE A 192 1.40 -9.90 -3.96
N HIS A 193 2.17 -8.81 -3.90
CA HIS A 193 2.36 -8.07 -2.65
C HIS A 193 1.08 -7.40 -2.15
N ILE A 194 0.19 -6.92 -3.03
CA ILE A 194 -1.12 -6.34 -2.64
C ILE A 194 -2.08 -7.41 -2.11
N ILE A 195 -2.17 -8.56 -2.77
CA ILE A 195 -2.98 -9.69 -2.29
C ILE A 195 -2.43 -10.18 -0.95
N SER A 196 -1.10 -10.29 -0.82
CA SER A 196 -0.45 -10.67 0.44
C SER A 196 -0.71 -9.67 1.56
N TYR A 197 -0.66 -8.37 1.28
CA TYR A 197 -0.97 -7.32 2.24
C TYR A 197 -2.39 -7.48 2.80
N HIS A 198 -3.35 -7.79 1.93
CA HIS A 198 -4.76 -8.02 2.27
C HIS A 198 -4.96 -9.29 3.12
N HIS A 199 -4.36 -10.42 2.73
CA HIS A 199 -4.42 -11.66 3.52
C HIS A 199 -3.73 -11.53 4.88
N LEU A 200 -2.57 -10.88 4.96
CA LEU A 200 -1.84 -10.63 6.22
C LEU A 200 -2.61 -9.69 7.14
N HIS A 201 -3.31 -8.67 6.61
CA HIS A 201 -4.20 -7.81 7.41
C HIS A 201 -5.37 -8.59 8.01
N ARG A 202 -6.04 -9.41 7.21
CA ARG A 202 -7.15 -10.26 7.70
C ARG A 202 -6.69 -11.28 8.76
N SER A 203 -5.42 -11.67 8.70
CA SER A 203 -4.78 -12.63 9.62
C SER A 203 -3.98 -11.97 10.75
N SER A 204 -4.05 -10.64 10.92
CA SER A 204 -3.16 -9.82 11.77
C SER A 204 -3.34 -9.98 13.28
N GLN A 205 -3.85 -11.13 13.74
CA GLN A 205 -4.07 -11.46 15.15
C GLN A 205 -2.78 -11.86 15.88
N THR A 206 -1.69 -12.12 15.16
CA THR A 206 -0.38 -12.46 15.76
C THR A 206 0.67 -11.35 15.57
N PRO A 207 1.65 -11.20 16.49
CA PRO A 207 2.77 -10.28 16.31
C PRO A 207 3.61 -10.58 15.05
N ASN A 208 3.69 -11.85 14.65
CA ASN A 208 4.45 -12.27 13.47
C ASN A 208 3.82 -11.74 12.17
N THR A 209 2.51 -11.94 12.00
CA THR A 209 1.74 -11.45 10.84
C THR A 209 1.80 -9.93 10.69
N ALA A 210 1.85 -9.17 11.79
CA ALA A 210 2.02 -7.72 11.74
C ALA A 210 3.42 -7.31 11.21
N SER A 211 4.48 -7.99 11.65
CA SER A 211 5.84 -7.74 11.14
C SER A 211 5.98 -8.13 9.66
N MET A 212 5.43 -9.28 9.26
CA MET A 212 5.36 -9.72 7.87
C MET A 212 4.62 -8.71 6.99
N SER A 213 3.47 -8.19 7.45
CA SER A 213 2.66 -7.20 6.74
C SER A 213 3.45 -5.89 6.49
N HIS A 214 4.16 -5.40 7.51
CA HIS A 214 5.03 -4.21 7.38
C HIS A 214 6.18 -4.43 6.37
N LEU A 215 6.87 -5.57 6.45
CA LEU A 215 7.96 -5.89 5.51
C LEU A 215 7.44 -6.09 4.08
N ASN A 216 6.27 -6.71 3.92
CA ASN A 216 5.59 -6.86 2.64
C ASN A 216 5.25 -5.50 2.02
N LEU A 217 4.70 -4.57 2.82
CA LEU A 217 4.41 -3.20 2.39
C LEU A 217 5.69 -2.44 1.99
N GLU A 218 6.80 -2.58 2.71
CA GLU A 218 8.07 -1.96 2.35
C GLU A 218 8.56 -2.43 0.96
N GLN A 219 8.48 -3.73 0.67
CA GLN A 219 8.89 -4.25 -0.64
C GLN A 219 7.90 -3.91 -1.74
N LEU A 220 6.59 -3.84 -1.44
CA LEU A 220 5.53 -3.34 -2.33
C LEU A 220 5.82 -1.92 -2.79
N MET A 221 6.09 -1.01 -1.85
CA MET A 221 6.42 0.39 -2.15
C MET A 221 7.68 0.48 -3.03
N LYS A 222 8.73 -0.28 -2.71
CA LYS A 222 9.94 -0.36 -3.54
C LYS A 222 9.65 -0.91 -4.95
N ALA A 223 8.82 -1.94 -5.07
CA ALA A 223 8.46 -2.51 -6.37
C ALA A 223 7.64 -1.54 -7.24
N LEU A 224 6.73 -0.77 -6.62
CA LEU A 224 5.98 0.31 -7.27
C LEU A 224 6.90 1.45 -7.73
N THR A 225 7.87 1.88 -6.91
CA THR A 225 8.85 2.90 -7.32
C THR A 225 9.63 2.47 -8.56
N THR A 226 10.12 1.23 -8.60
CA THR A 226 10.85 0.70 -9.76
C THR A 226 9.93 0.56 -10.98
N LEU A 227 8.70 0.04 -10.82
CA LEU A 227 7.70 -0.03 -11.88
C LEU A 227 7.37 1.35 -12.49
N PHE A 228 7.22 2.40 -11.67
CA PHE A 228 7.00 3.75 -12.18
C PHE A 228 8.19 4.31 -12.96
N SER A 229 9.42 3.98 -12.55
CA SER A 229 10.61 4.34 -13.33
C SER A 229 10.68 3.59 -14.67
N LEU A 230 10.24 2.32 -14.70
CA LEU A 230 10.12 1.55 -15.95
C LEU A 230 9.05 2.14 -16.87
N TYR A 231 7.89 2.58 -16.36
CA TYR A 231 6.89 3.30 -17.18
C TYR A 231 7.41 4.65 -17.70
N GLU A 232 8.17 5.41 -16.91
CA GLU A 232 8.78 6.68 -17.37
C GLU A 232 9.77 6.45 -18.52
N VAL A 233 10.69 5.48 -18.38
CA VAL A 233 11.65 5.14 -19.43
C VAL A 233 10.97 4.52 -20.65
N ASN A 234 9.99 3.62 -20.45
CA ASN A 234 9.29 2.99 -21.56
C ASN A 234 8.48 4.01 -22.38
N ARG A 235 7.83 4.99 -21.73
CA ARG A 235 7.13 6.09 -22.45
C ARG A 235 8.07 6.95 -23.28
N ALA A 236 9.36 7.05 -22.91
CA ALA A 236 10.34 7.79 -23.71
C ALA A 236 10.72 7.07 -25.01
N SER A 237 10.43 5.76 -25.14
CA SER A 237 10.80 4.92 -26.27
C SER A 237 9.61 4.27 -27.01
N HIS A 238 8.47 4.09 -26.34
CA HIS A 238 7.28 3.37 -26.81
C HIS A 238 5.98 4.06 -26.33
N SER A 239 4.82 3.53 -26.72
CA SER A 239 3.53 4.01 -26.22
C SER A 239 3.33 3.74 -24.73
N ALA A 240 2.49 4.56 -24.07
CA ALA A 240 2.17 4.38 -22.66
C ALA A 240 1.55 3.01 -22.37
N SER A 241 2.02 2.34 -21.32
CA SER A 241 1.53 1.02 -20.90
C SER A 241 0.09 1.08 -20.41
N GLN A 242 -0.75 0.15 -20.86
CA GLN A 242 -2.20 0.15 -20.62
C GLN A 242 -2.59 0.16 -19.12
N ASN A 243 -1.82 -0.54 -18.29
CA ASN A 243 -2.13 -0.73 -16.87
C ASN A 243 -1.60 0.37 -15.96
N GLU A 244 -0.80 1.31 -16.47
CA GLU A 244 -0.10 2.34 -15.66
C GLU A 244 -1.06 3.08 -14.72
N ALA A 245 -2.23 3.46 -15.24
CA ALA A 245 -3.26 4.15 -14.49
C ALA A 245 -3.77 3.37 -13.25
N GLU A 246 -3.81 2.04 -13.32
CA GLU A 246 -4.18 1.20 -12.18
C GLU A 246 -3.07 1.26 -11.12
N TYR A 247 -1.82 0.97 -11.47
CA TYR A 247 -0.72 0.93 -10.51
C TYR A 247 -0.42 2.27 -9.82
N PHE A 248 -0.53 3.39 -10.54
CA PHE A 248 -0.50 4.72 -9.92
C PHE A 248 -1.67 4.93 -8.94
N SER A 249 -2.87 4.43 -9.25
CA SER A 249 -4.02 4.52 -8.34
C SER A 249 -3.82 3.67 -7.07
N LEU A 250 -3.20 2.49 -7.20
CA LEU A 250 -2.90 1.59 -6.09
C LEU A 250 -1.89 2.24 -5.13
N TYR A 251 -0.81 2.83 -5.65
CA TYR A 251 0.14 3.59 -4.83
C TYR A 251 -0.52 4.74 -4.07
N LEU A 252 -1.44 5.49 -4.69
CA LEU A 252 -2.18 6.55 -4.00
C LEU A 252 -3.08 6.00 -2.88
N LEU A 253 -3.68 4.82 -3.05
CA LEU A 253 -4.49 4.17 -2.01
C LEU A 253 -3.64 3.65 -0.84
N LEU A 254 -2.38 3.25 -1.05
CA LEU A 254 -1.47 2.88 0.05
C LEU A 254 -1.19 4.05 1.02
N HIS A 255 -1.43 5.30 0.59
CA HIS A 255 -1.32 6.50 1.43
C HIS A 255 -2.56 6.76 2.32
N LEU A 256 -3.52 5.83 2.36
CA LEU A 256 -4.61 5.85 3.35
C LEU A 256 -4.08 5.65 4.78
N SER A 257 -3.00 4.88 4.97
CA SER A 257 -2.27 4.89 6.25
C SER A 257 -1.37 6.13 6.32
N PRO A 258 -1.40 6.91 7.42
CA PRO A 258 -0.49 8.05 7.61
C PRO A 258 0.97 7.61 7.78
N ASP A 259 1.22 6.37 8.22
CA ASP A 259 2.58 5.84 8.45
C ASP A 259 3.31 5.51 7.14
N ASN A 260 2.58 5.45 6.01
CA ASN A 260 3.10 5.03 4.70
C ASN A 260 3.65 6.20 3.86
N GLN A 261 3.72 7.41 4.42
CA GLN A 261 4.06 8.66 3.71
C GLN A 261 5.57 8.77 3.45
N VAL A 262 6.03 8.26 2.30
CA VAL A 262 7.45 8.35 1.88
C VAL A 262 7.82 9.73 1.34
N GLU A 263 6.91 10.38 0.60
CA GLU A 263 7.07 11.73 0.06
C GLU A 263 5.73 12.48 0.14
N PRO A 264 5.70 13.80 0.40
CA PRO A 264 4.47 14.58 0.31
C PRO A 264 3.74 14.39 -1.02
N LEU A 265 2.49 13.93 -0.97
CA LEU A 265 1.67 13.67 -2.15
C LEU A 265 1.58 14.86 -3.12
N SER A 266 1.67 16.10 -2.62
CA SER A 266 1.68 17.32 -3.44
C SER A 266 2.89 17.42 -4.39
N LEU A 267 4.03 16.84 -4.04
CA LEU A 267 5.20 16.72 -4.92
C LEU A 267 5.05 15.54 -5.88
N TRP A 268 4.56 14.40 -5.37
CA TRP A 268 4.32 13.20 -6.17
C TRP A 268 3.32 13.45 -7.31
N PHE A 269 2.19 14.13 -7.04
CA PHE A 269 1.18 14.50 -8.04
C PHE A 269 1.75 15.32 -9.22
N ARG A 270 2.85 16.06 -9.05
CA ARG A 270 3.47 16.85 -10.12
C ARG A 270 4.22 16.00 -11.16
N ARG A 271 4.48 14.72 -10.86
CA ARG A 271 5.21 13.78 -11.74
C ARG A 271 4.27 12.85 -12.52
N ILE A 272 2.98 12.85 -12.20
CA ILE A 272 2.01 11.93 -12.80
C ILE A 272 1.55 12.47 -14.16
N PRO A 273 1.51 11.64 -15.24
CA PRO A 273 0.96 12.04 -16.53
C PRO A 273 -0.51 12.50 -16.43
N SER A 274 -0.92 13.45 -17.28
CA SER A 274 -2.32 13.90 -17.36
C SER A 274 -3.29 12.77 -17.70
N SER A 275 -2.92 11.90 -18.64
CA SER A 275 -3.69 10.70 -19.01
C SER A 275 -3.94 9.76 -17.83
N VAL A 276 -2.95 9.59 -16.94
CA VAL A 276 -3.10 8.83 -15.69
C VAL A 276 -4.00 9.57 -14.71
N MET A 277 -3.85 10.89 -14.57
CA MET A 277 -4.67 11.71 -13.67
C MET A 277 -6.16 11.75 -14.04
N GLU A 278 -6.46 11.72 -15.34
CA GLU A 278 -7.82 11.73 -15.91
C GLU A 278 -8.47 10.33 -15.92
N SER A 279 -7.69 9.28 -15.74
CA SER A 279 -8.18 7.90 -15.74
C SER A 279 -9.27 7.63 -14.68
N LYS A 280 -10.13 6.63 -14.95
CA LYS A 280 -11.12 6.15 -13.99
C LYS A 280 -10.47 5.65 -12.69
N ALA A 281 -9.39 4.88 -12.80
CA ALA A 281 -8.68 4.31 -11.66
C ALA A 281 -8.12 5.40 -10.72
N MET A 282 -7.44 6.41 -11.27
CA MET A 282 -6.92 7.53 -10.47
C MET A 282 -8.05 8.43 -9.93
N SER A 283 -9.15 8.60 -10.69
CA SER A 283 -10.31 9.37 -10.24
C SER A 283 -11.05 8.70 -9.07
N PHE A 284 -11.15 7.36 -9.07
CA PHE A 284 -11.57 6.55 -7.93
C PHE A 284 -10.64 6.77 -6.73
N ALA A 285 -9.33 6.51 -6.88
CA ALA A 285 -8.37 6.58 -5.76
C ALA A 285 -8.34 7.96 -5.10
N ARG A 286 -8.32 9.04 -5.89
CA ARG A 286 -8.38 10.42 -5.38
C ARG A 286 -9.70 10.71 -4.63
N ARG A 287 -10.83 10.13 -5.02
CA ARG A 287 -12.11 10.29 -4.32
C ARG A 287 -12.13 9.50 -3.01
N ILE A 288 -11.68 8.25 -3.01
CA ILE A 288 -11.55 7.42 -1.81
C ILE A 288 -10.66 8.10 -0.77
N LEU A 289 -9.46 8.57 -1.17
CA LEU A 289 -8.56 9.30 -0.28
C LEU A 289 -9.21 10.56 0.34
N ARG A 290 -9.91 11.37 -0.47
CA ARG A 290 -10.65 12.54 0.04
C ARG A 290 -11.76 12.14 1.02
N LEU A 291 -12.55 11.11 0.71
CA LEU A 291 -13.65 10.65 1.56
C LEU A 291 -13.13 10.10 2.89
N PHE A 292 -12.01 9.38 2.88
CA PHE A 292 -11.36 8.83 4.07
C PHE A 292 -10.80 9.93 4.97
N LEU A 293 -9.95 10.82 4.43
CA LEU A 293 -9.33 11.91 5.20
C LEU A 293 -10.37 12.87 5.78
N ASN A 294 -11.45 13.16 5.03
CA ASN A 294 -12.55 13.98 5.52
C ASN A 294 -13.40 13.27 6.61
N SER A 295 -13.46 11.93 6.61
CA SER A 295 -14.14 11.16 7.66
C SER A 295 -13.34 11.12 8.96
N LEU A 296 -12.01 11.08 8.87
CA LEU A 296 -11.12 11.10 10.03
C LEU A 296 -10.94 12.50 10.64
N SER A 297 -10.95 13.57 9.82
CA SER A 297 -10.65 14.93 10.27
C SER A 297 -11.40 15.34 11.53
N SER A 298 -10.67 15.77 12.56
CA SER A 298 -11.19 16.30 13.83
C SER A 298 -11.69 17.74 13.71
N ALA A 299 -11.24 18.47 12.69
CA ALA A 299 -11.46 19.91 12.55
C ALA A 299 -12.93 20.28 12.26
N CYS A 300 -13.76 19.37 11.74
CA CYS A 300 -15.18 19.69 11.52
C CYS A 300 -16.11 18.47 11.56
N ARG A 301 -16.85 18.33 12.67
CA ARG A 301 -17.85 17.26 12.87
C ARG A 301 -18.95 17.20 11.79
N TYR A 302 -19.31 18.35 11.20
CA TYR A 302 -20.38 18.41 10.18
C TYR A 302 -19.99 17.72 8.86
N TYR A 303 -18.72 17.75 8.46
CA TYR A 303 -18.24 17.09 7.23
C TYR A 303 -18.07 15.57 7.38
N ARG A 304 -18.20 15.01 8.59
CA ARG A 304 -18.16 13.54 8.80
C ARG A 304 -19.46 12.86 8.36
N LEU A 305 -20.58 13.58 8.45
CA LEU A 305 -21.92 13.05 8.16
C LEU A 305 -22.09 12.78 6.66
N GLY A 306 -22.33 11.51 6.30
CA GLY A 306 -22.56 11.07 4.93
C GLY A 306 -21.32 10.67 4.12
N ASN A 307 -20.11 11.07 4.54
CA ASN A 307 -18.88 10.66 3.86
C ASN A 307 -18.55 9.18 4.06
N TYR A 308 -18.88 8.58 5.21
CA TYR A 308 -18.75 7.14 5.43
C TYR A 308 -19.63 6.32 4.45
N LYS A 309 -20.90 6.70 4.27
CA LYS A 309 -21.81 6.02 3.33
C LYS A 309 -21.26 6.10 1.90
N ARG A 310 -20.82 7.29 1.48
CA ARG A 310 -20.20 7.49 0.16
C ARG A 310 -18.89 6.73 -0.01
N PHE A 311 -18.06 6.61 1.03
CA PHE A 311 -16.83 5.83 0.99
C PHE A 311 -17.12 4.35 0.76
N ILE A 312 -18.03 3.79 1.55
CA ILE A 312 -18.42 2.38 1.47
C ILE A 312 -19.10 2.09 0.12
N SER A 313 -20.08 2.89 -0.30
CA SER A 313 -20.78 2.68 -1.57
C SER A 313 -19.89 2.91 -2.78
N THR A 314 -19.06 3.97 -2.82
CA THR A 314 -18.09 4.17 -3.93
C THR A 314 -17.13 2.98 -4.05
N THR A 315 -16.69 2.42 -2.92
CA THR A 315 -15.80 1.24 -2.91
C THR A 315 -16.53 0.01 -3.47
N GLU A 316 -17.76 -0.23 -3.04
CA GLU A 316 -18.59 -1.33 -3.53
C GLU A 316 -18.94 -1.19 -5.02
N GLU A 317 -19.26 0.02 -5.49
CA GLU A 317 -19.72 0.29 -6.86
C GLU A 317 -18.56 0.25 -7.88
N GLU A 318 -17.40 0.83 -7.54
CA GLU A 318 -16.38 1.20 -8.54
C GLU A 318 -15.00 0.55 -8.36
N ALA A 319 -14.63 0.04 -7.19
CA ALA A 319 -13.26 -0.45 -6.96
C ALA A 319 -12.88 -1.60 -7.91
N SER A 320 -11.64 -1.60 -8.45
CA SER A 320 -11.03 -2.82 -8.98
C SER A 320 -10.70 -3.79 -7.83
N TYR A 321 -10.44 -5.07 -8.14
CA TYR A 321 -10.09 -6.06 -7.11
C TYR A 321 -8.87 -5.62 -6.28
N LEU A 322 -7.81 -5.15 -6.93
CA LEU A 322 -6.58 -4.73 -6.24
C LEU A 322 -6.79 -3.43 -5.43
N GLN A 323 -7.64 -2.53 -5.92
CA GLN A 323 -8.05 -1.35 -5.16
C GLN A 323 -8.86 -1.74 -3.93
N TYR A 324 -9.77 -2.72 -4.04
CA TYR A 324 -10.54 -3.25 -2.91
C TYR A 324 -9.63 -3.89 -1.86
N CYS A 325 -8.67 -4.73 -2.24
CA CYS A 325 -7.67 -5.33 -1.34
C CYS A 325 -6.91 -4.29 -0.48
N ILE A 326 -6.64 -3.10 -1.02
CA ILE A 326 -5.99 -2.00 -0.28
C ILE A 326 -6.99 -1.24 0.60
N VAL A 327 -8.22 -1.02 0.13
CA VAL A 327 -9.23 -0.19 0.82
C VAL A 327 -9.95 -0.94 1.94
N GLU A 328 -10.13 -2.26 1.82
CA GLU A 328 -10.92 -3.08 2.75
C GLU A 328 -10.53 -2.92 4.24
N PRO A 329 -9.24 -2.93 4.65
CA PRO A 329 -8.88 -2.74 6.05
C PRO A 329 -9.42 -1.44 6.66
N TYR A 330 -9.54 -0.37 5.85
CA TYR A 330 -10.05 0.93 6.27
C TYR A 330 -11.59 0.99 6.34
N ILE A 331 -12.30 0.04 5.72
CA ILE A 331 -13.77 -0.03 5.79
C ILE A 331 -14.23 -0.29 7.23
N SER A 332 -13.51 -1.12 7.98
CA SER A 332 -13.83 -1.36 9.40
C SER A 332 -13.73 -0.07 10.23
N GLU A 333 -12.68 0.72 10.03
CA GLU A 333 -12.51 2.00 10.73
C GLU A 333 -13.58 3.02 10.34
N VAL A 334 -13.94 3.09 9.06
CA VAL A 334 -15.03 3.96 8.58
C VAL A 334 -16.40 3.52 9.15
N ARG A 335 -16.66 2.22 9.32
CA ARG A 335 -17.88 1.71 9.98
C ARG A 335 -17.94 2.08 11.46
N LYS A 336 -16.85 1.92 12.23
CA LYS A 336 -16.76 2.37 13.64
C LYS A 336 -17.05 3.87 13.77
N LEU A 337 -16.45 4.69 12.91
CA LEU A 337 -16.69 6.14 12.85
C LEU A 337 -18.15 6.47 12.50
N ALA A 338 -18.79 5.71 11.61
CA ALA A 338 -20.18 5.89 11.25
C ALA A 338 -21.12 5.60 12.43
N LEU A 339 -20.95 4.47 13.13
CA LEU A 339 -21.73 4.14 14.33
C LEU A 339 -21.57 5.20 15.43
N SER A 340 -20.32 5.65 15.66
CA SER A 340 -20.01 6.75 16.57
C SER A 340 -20.78 8.04 16.23
N CYS A 341 -20.78 8.44 14.95
CA CYS A 341 -21.49 9.64 14.50
C CYS A 341 -23.02 9.50 14.61
N ILE A 342 -23.57 8.32 14.32
CA ILE A 342 -25.01 8.07 14.37
C ILE A 342 -25.53 7.98 15.81
N SER A 343 -24.82 7.28 16.70
CA SER A 343 -25.20 7.23 18.13
C SER A 343 -25.14 8.61 18.77
N TYR A 344 -24.10 9.40 18.49
CA TYR A 344 -23.96 10.77 19.01
C TYR A 344 -25.06 11.73 18.51
N GLY A 345 -25.48 11.59 17.25
CA GLY A 345 -26.52 12.41 16.63
C GLY A 345 -27.96 11.94 16.88
N GLY A 346 -28.15 10.72 17.38
CA GLY A 346 -29.47 10.11 17.56
C GLY A 346 -30.34 10.75 18.64
N TYR A 347 -31.63 10.42 18.63
CA TYR A 347 -32.57 10.84 19.67
C TYR A 347 -32.76 9.73 20.70
N LYS A 348 -32.55 10.03 21.99
CA LYS A 348 -32.54 9.00 23.06
C LYS A 348 -33.80 8.14 23.16
N LEU A 349 -34.98 8.70 22.84
CA LEU A 349 -36.25 7.97 22.95
C LEU A 349 -36.59 7.15 21.69
N GLN A 350 -35.84 7.30 20.61
CA GLN A 350 -36.05 6.57 19.36
C GLN A 350 -34.71 6.02 18.86
N PRO A 351 -34.36 4.77 19.25
CA PRO A 351 -33.18 4.07 18.75
C PRO A 351 -33.14 4.03 17.22
N TYR A 352 -31.95 4.10 16.65
CA TYR A 352 -31.77 4.12 15.20
C TYR A 352 -31.86 2.69 14.63
N PRO A 353 -32.78 2.36 13.70
CA PRO A 353 -33.02 0.98 13.27
C PRO A 353 -31.77 0.26 12.74
N VAL A 354 -31.51 -0.95 13.24
CA VAL A 354 -30.36 -1.78 12.82
C VAL A 354 -30.46 -2.17 11.33
N GLU A 355 -31.66 -2.47 10.83
CA GLU A 355 -31.92 -2.71 9.40
C GLU A 355 -31.42 -1.56 8.51
N HIS A 356 -31.60 -0.32 8.94
CA HIS A 356 -31.15 0.85 8.17
C HIS A 356 -29.63 1.06 8.29
N LEU A 357 -29.02 0.72 9.43
CA LEU A 357 -27.55 0.69 9.58
C LEU A 357 -26.92 -0.38 8.68
N SER A 358 -27.49 -1.58 8.64
CA SER A 358 -27.04 -2.67 7.77
C SER A 358 -26.95 -2.22 6.31
N LYS A 359 -28.00 -1.58 5.80
CA LYS A 359 -28.07 -1.02 4.44
C LYS A 359 -27.12 0.16 4.21
N ILE A 360 -26.77 0.95 5.23
CA ILE A 360 -25.83 2.08 5.13
C ILE A 360 -24.36 1.62 5.17
N LEU A 361 -24.06 0.58 5.95
CA LEU A 361 -22.71 0.10 6.23
C LEU A 361 -22.31 -1.11 5.37
N LEU A 362 -23.24 -1.60 4.53
CA LEU A 362 -23.13 -2.78 3.68
C LEU A 362 -22.58 -3.98 4.48
N MET A 363 -23.31 -4.35 5.53
CA MET A 363 -22.99 -5.47 6.42
C MET A 363 -24.27 -6.06 7.01
N LYS A 364 -24.24 -7.34 7.39
CA LYS A 364 -25.39 -8.06 7.96
C LYS A 364 -25.82 -7.44 9.29
N GLU A 365 -27.10 -7.51 9.63
CA GLU A 365 -27.64 -6.96 10.89
C GLU A 365 -26.92 -7.53 12.13
N SER A 366 -26.63 -8.84 12.13
CA SER A 366 -25.83 -9.51 13.17
C SER A 366 -24.41 -8.95 13.34
N ASP A 367 -23.85 -8.42 12.25
CA ASP A 367 -22.51 -7.82 12.25
C ASP A 367 -22.54 -6.34 12.66
N VAL A 368 -23.64 -5.62 12.38
CA VAL A 368 -23.90 -4.30 12.97
C VAL A 368 -24.02 -4.41 14.49
N GLU A 369 -24.77 -5.41 14.99
CA GLU A 369 -24.91 -5.67 16.42
C GLU A 369 -23.56 -5.98 17.08
N ALA A 370 -22.78 -6.91 16.50
CA ALA A 370 -21.45 -7.26 17.01
C ALA A 370 -20.49 -6.06 17.02
N LEU A 371 -20.42 -5.29 15.92
CA LEU A 371 -19.57 -4.09 15.84
C LEU A 371 -20.03 -2.99 16.80
N SER A 372 -21.34 -2.90 17.10
CA SER A 372 -21.86 -1.95 18.09
C SER A 372 -21.38 -2.32 19.50
N ILE A 373 -21.38 -3.62 19.84
CA ILE A 373 -20.84 -4.15 21.11
C ILE A 373 -19.33 -3.89 21.20
N ASP A 374 -18.57 -4.12 20.11
CA ASP A 374 -17.12 -3.82 20.03
C ASP A 374 -16.81 -2.34 20.27
N CYS A 375 -17.75 -1.44 19.95
CA CYS A 375 -17.68 0.01 20.13
C CYS A 375 -18.28 0.54 21.45
N ASP A 376 -18.65 -0.33 22.40
CA ASP A 376 -19.36 0.02 23.64
C ASP A 376 -20.67 0.81 23.41
N LEU A 377 -21.42 0.44 22.35
CA LEU A 377 -22.72 1.02 22.02
C LEU A 377 -23.86 0.04 22.32
N GLU A 378 -24.83 0.51 23.09
CA GLU A 378 -26.03 -0.26 23.40
C GLU A 378 -26.96 -0.37 22.19
N THR A 379 -27.52 -1.56 21.98
CA THR A 379 -28.68 -1.79 21.12
C THR A 379 -29.87 -2.17 21.99
N SER A 380 -31.07 -1.70 21.63
CA SER A 380 -32.31 -2.03 22.35
C SER A 380 -33.36 -2.57 21.40
N ASP A 381 -34.19 -3.49 21.92
CA ASP A 381 -35.26 -4.13 21.18
C ASP A 381 -36.58 -3.43 21.53
N VAL A 382 -37.06 -2.55 20.64
CA VAL A 382 -38.21 -1.66 20.92
C VAL A 382 -39.29 -1.88 19.87
N GLY A 383 -40.14 -2.88 20.10
CA GLY A 383 -41.50 -3.04 19.56
C GLY A 383 -41.68 -3.24 18.04
N THR A 384 -41.00 -2.43 17.23
CA THR A 384 -40.96 -2.48 15.77
C THR A 384 -39.60 -2.93 15.22
N GLY A 385 -38.63 -3.26 16.09
CA GLY A 385 -37.34 -3.83 15.73
C GLY A 385 -36.20 -3.38 16.66
N LYS A 386 -35.01 -3.98 16.47
CA LYS A 386 -33.79 -3.57 17.17
C LYS A 386 -33.25 -2.24 16.63
N GLY A 387 -32.74 -1.40 17.54
CA GLY A 387 -32.10 -0.14 17.19
C GLY A 387 -30.90 0.23 18.05
N LEU A 388 -29.98 1.00 17.48
CA LEU A 388 -28.81 1.57 18.15
C LEU A 388 -29.23 2.73 19.06
N VAL A 389 -28.87 2.67 20.34
CA VAL A 389 -29.21 3.69 21.33
C VAL A 389 -28.29 4.91 21.17
N SER A 390 -28.85 6.11 21.40
CA SER A 390 -28.07 7.35 21.37
C SER A 390 -27.24 7.54 22.64
N SER A 391 -25.92 7.52 22.48
CA SER A 391 -24.96 7.87 23.52
C SER A 391 -24.25 9.18 23.18
N LYS A 392 -24.12 10.08 24.17
CA LYS A 392 -23.30 11.30 24.06
C LYS A 392 -21.83 11.08 24.44
N GLN A 393 -21.47 9.86 24.86
CA GLN A 393 -20.08 9.50 25.12
C GLN A 393 -19.34 9.39 23.78
N ALA A 394 -18.05 9.73 23.77
CA ALA A 394 -17.21 9.42 22.62
C ALA A 394 -16.99 7.90 22.59
N VAL A 395 -17.17 7.27 21.42
CA VAL A 395 -16.88 5.84 21.25
C VAL A 395 -15.45 5.56 21.71
N ILE A 396 -15.34 4.67 22.70
CA ILE A 396 -14.07 4.13 23.15
C ILE A 396 -13.75 3.01 22.16
N ASN A 397 -12.72 3.20 21.34
CA ASN A 397 -12.13 2.08 20.61
C ASN A 397 -11.50 1.15 21.64
N LYS A 398 -12.24 0.15 22.12
CA LYS A 398 -11.63 -0.98 22.80
C LYS A 398 -10.63 -1.62 21.85
N THR A 399 -9.41 -1.76 22.31
CA THR A 399 -8.43 -2.67 21.72
C THR A 399 -8.86 -4.10 22.06
N SER A 400 -9.94 -4.56 21.42
CA SER A 400 -10.37 -5.95 21.53
C SER A 400 -9.23 -6.85 21.09
N LYS A 401 -8.92 -7.88 21.88
CA LYS A 401 -7.84 -8.82 21.58
C LYS A 401 -8.15 -9.71 20.37
N GLU A 402 -9.41 -9.72 19.94
CA GLU A 402 -9.88 -10.34 18.70
C GLU A 402 -10.49 -9.22 17.84
N TYR A 403 -9.86 -8.94 16.71
CA TYR A 403 -10.47 -8.12 15.65
C TYR A 403 -11.39 -9.05 14.85
N LYS A 404 -12.70 -8.99 15.12
CA LYS A 404 -13.68 -9.69 14.29
C LYS A 404 -13.70 -9.04 12.91
N TYR A 405 -13.42 -9.82 11.87
CA TYR A 405 -13.49 -9.37 10.49
C TYR A 405 -14.96 -9.30 10.03
N TYR A 406 -15.34 -8.16 9.45
CA TYR A 406 -16.68 -7.88 8.97
C TYR A 406 -16.65 -7.70 7.46
N GLU A 407 -17.12 -8.69 6.70
CA GLU A 407 -17.12 -8.66 5.24
C GLU A 407 -18.01 -7.52 4.69
N LEU A 408 -17.87 -7.18 3.41
CA LEU A 408 -18.75 -6.24 2.74
C LEU A 408 -19.86 -7.00 2.01
N ASP A 409 -21.10 -6.78 2.45
CA ASP A 409 -22.29 -7.46 1.95
C ASP A 409 -22.63 -6.96 0.54
N SER A 410 -22.02 -7.60 -0.47
CA SER A 410 -22.21 -7.30 -1.89
C SER A 410 -21.85 -8.50 -2.78
N SER A 411 -22.82 -8.89 -3.61
CA SER A 411 -22.63 -9.89 -4.67
C SER A 411 -21.56 -9.54 -5.72
N ARG A 412 -21.13 -8.26 -5.83
CA ARG A 412 -20.01 -7.84 -6.69
C ARG A 412 -18.68 -8.18 -6.03
N ILE A 413 -18.55 -7.93 -4.73
CA ILE A 413 -17.36 -8.23 -3.94
C ILE A 413 -17.22 -9.74 -3.69
N GLU A 414 -18.32 -10.44 -3.41
CA GLU A 414 -18.34 -11.91 -3.34
C GLU A 414 -17.81 -12.55 -4.63
N ARG A 415 -18.08 -11.97 -5.81
CA ARG A 415 -17.50 -12.45 -7.08
C ARG A 415 -16.00 -12.20 -7.18
N PHE A 416 -15.43 -11.17 -6.56
CA PHE A 416 -13.98 -11.01 -6.50
C PHE A 416 -13.34 -12.13 -5.67
N VAL A 417 -13.86 -12.38 -4.48
CA VAL A 417 -13.40 -13.48 -3.61
C VAL A 417 -13.61 -14.83 -4.32
N PHE A 418 -14.77 -15.05 -4.93
CA PHE A 418 -15.09 -16.31 -5.61
C PHE A 418 -14.28 -16.51 -6.91
N THR A 419 -13.93 -15.45 -7.65
CA THR A 419 -13.06 -15.59 -8.85
C THR A 419 -11.59 -15.78 -8.47
N ALA A 420 -11.11 -15.17 -7.38
CA ALA A 420 -9.84 -15.55 -6.76
C ALA A 420 -9.87 -17.04 -6.37
N ASN A 421 -10.88 -17.48 -5.63
CA ASN A 421 -10.98 -18.87 -5.15
C ASN A 421 -11.34 -19.91 -6.24
N ILE A 422 -11.88 -19.49 -7.39
CA ILE A 422 -12.01 -20.31 -8.60
C ILE A 422 -10.66 -20.45 -9.30
N SER A 423 -9.82 -19.41 -9.30
CA SER A 423 -8.45 -19.54 -9.80
C SER A 423 -7.59 -20.42 -8.89
N GLU A 424 -7.92 -20.55 -7.60
CA GLU A 424 -7.39 -21.60 -6.71
C GLU A 424 -7.94 -22.99 -7.11
N ASN A 425 -9.27 -23.18 -7.18
CA ASN A 425 -9.88 -24.51 -7.36
C ASN A 425 -9.80 -25.11 -8.78
N THR A 426 -9.76 -24.29 -9.83
CA THR A 426 -9.79 -24.79 -11.22
C THR A 426 -8.43 -25.34 -11.64
N TYR A 427 -7.34 -24.73 -11.16
CA TYR A 427 -5.98 -25.26 -11.33
C TYR A 427 -5.76 -26.55 -10.57
N ILE A 428 -6.30 -26.70 -9.35
CA ILE A 428 -6.27 -27.96 -8.60
C ILE A 428 -6.94 -29.09 -9.40
N LYS A 429 -8.10 -28.83 -10.04
CA LYS A 429 -8.78 -29.84 -10.88
C LYS A 429 -7.99 -30.19 -12.15
N LEU A 430 -7.36 -29.22 -12.80
CA LEU A 430 -6.52 -29.47 -13.98
C LEU A 430 -5.27 -30.29 -13.63
N ASN A 431 -4.55 -29.93 -12.57
CA ASN A 431 -3.38 -30.69 -12.10
C ASN A 431 -3.75 -32.08 -11.57
N ALA A 432 -4.90 -32.24 -10.90
CA ALA A 432 -5.41 -33.55 -10.50
C ALA A 432 -5.76 -34.43 -11.72
N MET A 433 -6.39 -33.86 -12.76
CA MET A 433 -6.58 -34.56 -14.04
C MET A 433 -5.26 -34.93 -14.71
N GLN A 434 -4.25 -34.06 -14.65
CA GLN A 434 -2.97 -34.27 -15.30
C GLN A 434 -2.16 -35.37 -14.58
N GLN A 435 -2.15 -35.39 -13.25
CA GLN A 435 -1.58 -36.49 -12.45
C GLN A 435 -2.35 -37.80 -12.64
N LEU A 436 -3.68 -37.77 -12.79
CA LEU A 436 -4.46 -38.98 -13.12
C LEU A 436 -4.15 -39.49 -14.54
N LEU A 437 -3.90 -38.61 -15.50
CA LEU A 437 -3.51 -38.95 -16.87
C LEU A 437 -2.07 -39.50 -16.98
N GLU A 438 -1.17 -39.10 -16.08
CA GLU A 438 0.17 -39.69 -15.96
C GLU A 438 0.15 -41.05 -15.27
N ASN A 439 -0.64 -41.22 -14.20
CA ASN A 439 -0.80 -42.48 -13.48
C ASN A 439 -1.58 -43.57 -14.27
N VAL A 440 -2.22 -43.22 -15.39
CA VAL A 440 -2.89 -44.17 -16.32
C VAL A 440 -1.97 -44.54 -17.50
N LYS A 441 -0.74 -44.02 -17.55
CA LYS A 441 0.29 -44.33 -18.56
C LYS A 441 1.48 -45.13 -18.02
N LEU A 442 1.36 -45.65 -16.80
CA LEU A 442 2.24 -46.64 -16.16
C LEU A 442 1.44 -47.92 -15.89
#